data_AF-I3I421-F1
#
_entry.id   AF-I3I421-F1
#
_cell.length_a   1.000
_cell.length_b   1.000
_cell.length_c   1.000
_cell.angle_alpha   90.00
_cell.angle_beta   90.00
_cell.angle_gamma   90.00
#
_symmetry.space_group_name_H-M   'P 1'
#
loop_
_entity.id
_entity.type
_entity.pdbx_description
1 polymer ?
#
loop_
_entity_poly.entity_id
_entity_poly.type
_entity_poly.pdbx_seq_one_letter_code
_entity_poly.pdbx_strand_id
1 'polypeptide(L)'
;RRAEFLSIQSDPNDPSSKNVINIRWIRESWWKLVTGKSTKSAQVTEVNKTCFELCVFERIAEELSTGDLFIPYSETFDDYREQMITWEEYEAQLPTYCEEVGLIAGDTEFARTLKESMEASCQKADSQFPEDELVRIENGNLIIGKPKPDQPSPEVEEIGALLRDRLDKINLLDVIINVEKWLNLNKHFGPLSGFESRISDPVLRFVLTVFCYGTNIGPTETVRSVQGVSRKQVAWLNLKRTTEARLDKAIAKINSEYKKYRLIECWGSG
;
A
#
# COMPACT_ATOMS: atom_id res chain seq x y z
N ARG A 1 29.00 -28.41 4.28
CA ARG A 1 29.91 -27.29 3.89
C ARG A 1 30.68 -26.90 5.14
N ARG A 2 32.02 -26.91 5.11
CA ARG A 2 32.84 -26.45 6.25
C ARG A 2 32.52 -24.97 6.48
N ALA A 3 32.22 -24.58 7.71
CA ALA A 3 32.10 -23.17 8.05
C ALA A 3 33.50 -22.56 7.92
N GLU A 4 33.70 -21.67 6.94
CA GLU A 4 34.92 -20.89 6.81
C GLU A 4 34.85 -19.74 7.82
N PHE A 5 35.79 -19.72 8.76
CA PHE A 5 35.95 -18.64 9.72
C PHE A 5 37.04 -17.70 9.23
N LEU A 6 36.78 -16.39 9.31
CA LEU A 6 37.68 -15.32 8.90
C LEU A 6 38.18 -14.64 10.18
N SER A 7 39.50 -14.62 10.37
CA SER A 7 40.11 -13.89 11.49
C SER A 7 40.01 -12.39 11.21
N ILE A 8 39.51 -11.64 12.18
CA ILE A 8 39.39 -10.17 12.09
C ILE A 8 40.53 -9.45 12.81
N GLN A 9 41.52 -10.19 13.31
CA GLN A 9 42.69 -9.66 14.04
C GLN A 9 43.87 -9.36 13.10
N SER A 10 44.70 -8.38 13.47
CA SER A 10 45.92 -8.06 12.71
C SER A 10 46.96 -9.18 12.73
N ASP A 11 47.08 -9.90 13.85
CA ASP A 11 47.87 -11.13 13.96
C ASP A 11 46.96 -12.29 14.38
N PRO A 12 46.79 -13.33 13.55
CA PRO A 12 45.91 -14.47 13.86
C PRO A 12 46.38 -15.32 15.05
N ASN A 13 47.65 -15.20 15.45
CA ASN A 13 48.29 -16.00 16.49
C ASN A 13 48.37 -15.28 17.85
N ASP A 14 48.01 -14.00 17.93
CA ASP A 14 48.02 -13.22 19.16
C ASP A 14 46.57 -12.86 19.59
N PRO A 15 46.04 -13.47 20.66
CA PRO A 15 44.69 -13.20 21.14
C PRO A 15 44.52 -11.78 21.71
N SER A 16 45.60 -11.01 21.91
CA SER A 16 45.57 -9.60 22.32
C SER A 16 45.62 -8.60 21.15
N SER A 17 45.78 -9.10 19.92
CA SER A 17 45.90 -8.28 18.71
C SER A 17 44.60 -7.54 18.39
N LYS A 18 44.73 -6.30 17.89
CA LYS A 18 43.59 -5.42 17.59
C LYS A 18 42.78 -5.93 16.40
N ASN A 19 41.48 -5.71 16.44
CA ASN A 19 40.60 -6.02 15.31
C ASN A 19 40.82 -4.99 14.19
N VAL A 20 41.13 -5.48 12.99
CA VAL A 20 41.29 -4.68 11.77
C VAL A 20 39.93 -4.25 11.23
N ILE A 21 38.91 -5.11 11.39
CA ILE A 21 37.54 -4.85 10.93
C ILE A 21 36.67 -4.46 12.12
N ASN A 22 36.04 -3.29 12.02
CA ASN A 22 35.01 -2.88 12.98
C ASN A 22 33.69 -3.58 12.64
N ILE A 23 33.18 -4.39 13.55
CA ILE A 23 31.93 -5.17 13.40
C ILE A 23 30.77 -4.62 14.25
N ARG A 24 30.92 -3.44 14.87
CA ARG A 24 29.90 -2.90 15.80
C ARG A 24 28.58 -2.52 15.14
N TRP A 25 28.59 -2.27 13.82
CA TRP A 25 27.42 -1.94 13.01
C TRP A 25 26.46 -3.13 12.79
N ILE A 26 26.88 -4.36 13.10
CA ILE A 26 26.05 -5.56 12.95
C ILE A 26 24.88 -5.53 13.94
N ARG A 27 23.66 -5.79 13.45
CA ARG A 27 22.44 -5.90 14.27
C ARG A 27 22.49 -7.13 15.17
N GLU A 28 21.74 -7.10 16.27
CA GLU A 28 21.72 -8.20 17.24
C GLU A 28 21.25 -9.53 16.64
N SER A 29 20.33 -9.49 15.69
CA SER A 29 19.84 -10.65 14.93
C SER A 29 20.96 -11.39 14.20
N TRP A 30 21.90 -10.66 13.61
CA TRP A 30 23.05 -11.19 12.89
C TRP A 30 24.25 -11.47 13.78
N TRP A 31 24.35 -10.83 14.94
CA TRP A 31 25.50 -10.92 15.83
C TRP A 31 25.86 -12.37 16.19
N LYS A 32 24.85 -13.16 16.59
CA LYS A 32 25.03 -14.58 16.94
C LYS A 32 25.42 -15.43 15.73
N LEU A 33 24.88 -15.14 14.55
CA LEU A 33 25.14 -15.90 13.32
C LEU A 33 26.53 -15.62 12.75
N VAL A 34 27.00 -14.38 12.87
CA VAL A 34 28.29 -13.92 12.36
C VAL A 34 29.42 -14.26 13.33
N THR A 35 29.24 -14.03 14.62
CA THR A 35 30.34 -14.13 15.62
C THR A 35 30.28 -15.40 16.46
N GLY A 36 29.16 -16.14 16.43
CA GLY A 36 28.91 -17.28 17.32
C GLY A 36 28.70 -16.89 18.79
N LYS A 37 28.86 -15.61 19.15
CA LYS A 37 28.73 -15.12 20.53
C LYS A 37 27.38 -14.42 20.73
N SER A 38 26.83 -14.52 21.93
CA SER A 38 25.51 -13.94 22.25
C SER A 38 25.57 -12.45 22.59
N THR A 39 26.75 -11.91 22.90
CA THR A 39 26.87 -10.56 23.50
C THR A 39 27.89 -9.72 22.74
N LYS A 40 27.56 -8.44 22.52
CA LYS A 40 28.42 -7.44 21.84
C LYS A 40 29.67 -7.03 22.63
N SER A 41 29.72 -7.34 23.93
CA SER A 41 30.87 -7.08 24.80
C SER A 41 31.94 -8.18 24.76
N ALA A 42 31.64 -9.33 24.17
CA ALA A 42 32.61 -10.42 24.09
C ALA A 42 33.67 -10.10 23.02
N GLN A 43 34.94 -10.35 23.32
CA GLN A 43 36.02 -10.20 22.35
C GLN A 43 35.80 -11.18 21.20
N VAL A 44 35.56 -10.66 19.99
CA VAL A 44 35.39 -11.47 18.77
C VAL A 44 36.71 -11.44 18.03
N THR A 45 37.26 -12.63 17.78
CA THR A 45 38.53 -12.85 17.07
C THR A 45 38.29 -13.39 15.67
N GLU A 46 37.22 -14.15 15.48
CA GLU A 46 36.85 -14.80 14.21
C GLU A 46 35.36 -14.59 13.90
N VAL A 47 35.04 -14.46 12.62
CA VAL A 47 33.67 -14.36 12.11
C VAL A 47 33.38 -15.45 11.09
N ASN A 48 32.16 -15.97 11.05
CA ASN A 48 31.74 -16.87 9.99
C ASN A 48 31.63 -16.08 8.68
N LYS A 49 32.48 -16.41 7.70
CA LYS A 49 32.62 -15.70 6.44
C LYS A 49 31.30 -15.62 5.66
N THR A 50 30.61 -16.75 5.52
CA THR A 50 29.35 -16.80 4.75
C THR A 50 28.24 -15.98 5.41
N CYS A 51 28.11 -16.07 6.74
CA CYS A 51 27.14 -15.26 7.47
C CYS A 51 27.50 -13.77 7.42
N PHE A 52 28.79 -13.44 7.47
CA PHE A 52 29.28 -12.07 7.39
C PHE A 52 29.00 -11.45 6.01
N GLU A 53 29.32 -12.16 4.92
CA GLU A 53 29.03 -11.73 3.55
C GLU A 53 27.53 -11.46 3.35
N LEU A 54 26.66 -12.36 3.80
CA LEU A 54 25.21 -12.17 3.73
C LEU A 54 24.74 -10.95 4.55
N CYS A 55 25.30 -10.74 5.74
CA CYS A 55 25.00 -9.58 6.57
C CYS A 55 25.41 -8.26 5.90
N VAL A 56 26.56 -8.24 5.20
CA VAL A 56 27.00 -7.09 4.42
C VAL A 56 26.05 -6.82 3.25
N PHE A 57 25.65 -7.86 2.50
CA PHE A 57 24.70 -7.68 1.39
C PHE A 57 23.32 -7.19 1.85
N GLU A 58 22.82 -7.69 2.98
CA GLU A 58 21.58 -7.16 3.58
C GLU A 58 21.72 -5.68 3.94
N ARG A 59 22.85 -5.28 4.55
CA ARG A 59 23.10 -3.87 4.87
C ARG A 59 23.13 -2.99 3.63
N ILE A 60 23.85 -3.40 2.58
CA ILE A 60 23.91 -2.66 1.32
C ILE A 60 22.52 -2.53 0.71
N ALA A 61 21.72 -3.59 0.71
CA ALA A 61 20.36 -3.55 0.18
C ALA A 61 19.45 -2.60 0.99
N GLU A 62 19.56 -2.61 2.32
CA GLU A 62 18.84 -1.66 3.18
C GLU A 62 19.29 -0.22 2.93
N GLU A 63 20.60 0.05 2.88
CA GLU A 63 21.13 1.41 2.67
C GLU A 63 20.81 1.96 1.28
N LEU A 64 20.77 1.11 0.25
CA LEU A 64 20.25 1.47 -1.08
C LEU A 64 18.75 1.80 -1.02
N SER A 65 17.98 1.10 -0.20
CA SER A 65 16.54 1.34 -0.06
C SER A 65 16.22 2.60 0.76
N THR A 66 17.07 2.98 1.72
CA THR A 66 16.92 4.22 2.50
C THR A 66 17.52 5.44 1.81
N GLY A 67 18.31 5.24 0.74
CA GLY A 67 19.01 6.31 0.03
C GLY A 67 20.28 6.79 0.75
N ASP A 68 20.78 6.03 1.73
CA ASP A 68 22.06 6.31 2.39
C ASP A 68 23.26 5.91 1.53
N LEU A 69 23.07 4.89 0.68
CA LEU A 69 24.03 4.45 -0.32
C LEU A 69 23.41 4.66 -1.72
N PHE A 70 24.25 5.07 -2.67
CA PHE A 70 23.85 5.22 -4.06
C PHE A 70 24.87 4.54 -4.97
N ILE A 71 24.43 4.20 -6.17
CA ILE A 71 25.26 3.62 -7.23
C ILE A 71 25.36 4.67 -8.33
N PRO A 72 26.54 5.24 -8.58
CA PRO A 72 26.72 6.21 -9.65
C PRO A 72 26.22 5.65 -11.00
N TYR A 73 25.47 6.46 -11.75
CA TYR A 73 24.90 6.12 -13.07
C TYR A 73 23.80 5.03 -13.05
N SER A 74 23.19 4.75 -11.90
CA SER A 74 22.08 3.81 -11.78
C SER A 74 20.74 4.50 -11.91
N GLU A 75 19.89 4.10 -12.87
CA GLU A 75 18.55 4.70 -13.02
C GLU A 75 17.67 4.59 -11.77
N THR A 76 17.82 3.51 -10.98
CA THR A 76 16.94 3.22 -9.84
C THR A 76 17.56 3.52 -8.47
N PHE A 77 18.87 3.73 -8.39
CA PHE A 77 19.60 3.91 -7.13
C PHE A 77 20.65 5.01 -7.23
N ASP A 78 20.38 6.05 -8.03
CA ASP A 78 21.28 7.20 -8.17
C ASP A 78 21.25 8.10 -6.93
N ASP A 79 22.15 9.08 -6.87
CA ASP A 79 22.10 10.09 -5.82
C ASP A 79 20.87 11.01 -6.01
N TYR A 80 19.85 10.79 -5.18
CA TYR A 80 18.64 11.61 -5.20
C TYR A 80 18.92 13.09 -4.93
N ARG A 81 20.06 13.43 -4.31
CA ARG A 81 20.42 14.81 -4.01
C ARG A 81 20.69 15.64 -5.25
N GLU A 82 21.07 15.00 -6.37
CA GLU A 82 21.24 15.68 -7.65
C GLU A 82 19.90 16.18 -8.23
N GLN A 83 18.77 15.65 -7.76
CA GLN A 83 17.43 16.09 -8.15
C GLN A 83 16.85 17.18 -7.24
N MET A 84 17.57 17.56 -6.18
CA MET A 84 17.14 18.63 -5.28
C MET A 84 17.56 19.99 -5.81
N ILE A 85 16.76 21.01 -5.51
CA ILE A 85 17.11 22.41 -5.81
C ILE A 85 18.36 22.83 -5.02
N THR A 86 19.10 23.79 -5.56
CA THR A 86 20.26 24.31 -4.83
C THR A 86 19.82 25.13 -3.62
N TRP A 87 20.71 25.34 -2.65
CA TRP A 87 20.40 26.16 -1.48
C TRP A 87 20.06 27.61 -1.85
N GLU A 88 20.67 28.14 -2.91
CA GLU A 88 20.38 29.47 -3.43
C GLU A 88 18.96 29.56 -4.02
N GLU A 89 18.54 28.54 -4.77
CA GLU A 89 17.17 28.44 -5.31
C GLU A 89 16.14 28.25 -4.18
N TYR A 90 16.48 27.44 -3.18
CA TYR A 90 15.66 27.24 -1.98
C TYR A 90 15.43 28.56 -1.24
N GLU A 91 16.48 29.32 -0.93
CA GLU A 91 16.34 30.61 -0.23
C GLU A 91 15.54 31.64 -1.03
N ALA A 92 15.67 31.64 -2.37
CA ALA A 92 14.91 32.51 -3.24
C ALA A 92 13.40 32.15 -3.30
N GLN A 93 13.06 30.86 -3.28
CA GLN A 93 11.67 30.38 -3.41
C GLN A 93 10.95 30.20 -2.06
N LEU A 94 11.68 30.13 -0.95
CA LEU A 94 11.14 29.87 0.39
C LEU A 94 9.96 30.80 0.75
N PRO A 95 10.01 32.13 0.52
CA PRO A 95 8.89 33.01 0.89
C PRO A 95 7.62 32.69 0.10
N THR A 96 7.74 32.45 -1.21
CA THR A 96 6.60 32.11 -2.09
C THR A 96 6.00 30.77 -1.72
N TYR A 97 6.84 29.76 -1.46
CA TYR A 97 6.38 28.44 -1.02
C TYR A 97 5.65 28.51 0.34
N CYS A 98 6.19 29.28 1.29
CA CYS A 98 5.53 29.51 2.58
C CYS A 98 4.15 30.14 2.41
N GLU A 99 3.99 31.11 1.50
CA GLU A 99 2.69 31.72 1.22
C GLU A 99 1.69 30.73 0.60
N GLU A 100 2.12 29.93 -0.39
CA GLU A 100 1.26 28.94 -1.05
C GLU A 100 0.78 27.82 -0.13
N VAL A 101 1.65 27.36 0.78
CA VAL A 101 1.32 26.29 1.73
C VAL A 101 0.68 26.84 3.02
N GLY A 102 0.62 28.17 3.17
CA GLY A 102 0.09 28.83 4.37
C GLY A 102 0.98 28.65 5.60
N LEU A 103 2.29 28.52 5.41
CA LEU A 103 3.29 28.43 6.47
C LEU A 103 3.94 29.81 6.71
N ILE A 104 4.34 30.06 7.95
CA ILE A 104 5.08 31.27 8.30
C ILE A 104 6.56 31.05 7.98
N ALA A 105 7.16 31.98 7.26
CA ALA A 105 8.59 31.98 6.98
C ALA A 105 9.38 32.35 8.23
N GLY A 106 10.48 31.63 8.50
CA GLY A 106 11.35 31.85 9.65
C GLY A 106 11.24 30.72 10.67
N ASP A 107 12.40 30.21 11.09
CA ASP A 107 12.55 29.07 12.00
C ASP A 107 11.85 29.28 13.35
N THR A 108 12.11 30.43 13.98
CA THR A 108 11.62 30.80 15.31
C THR A 108 10.15 31.18 15.30
N GLU A 109 9.71 31.90 14.26
CA GLU A 109 8.31 32.30 14.11
C GLU A 109 7.42 31.10 13.78
N PHE A 110 7.87 30.22 12.87
CA PHE A 110 7.19 28.96 12.57
C PHE A 110 7.03 28.09 13.83
N ALA A 111 8.13 27.88 14.58
CA ALA A 111 8.08 27.09 15.81
C ALA A 111 7.15 27.71 16.87
N ARG A 112 7.15 29.03 17.00
CA ARG A 112 6.28 29.75 17.92
C ARG A 112 4.81 29.59 17.54
N THR A 113 4.45 29.83 16.28
CA THR A 113 3.05 29.70 15.82
C THR A 113 2.57 28.26 15.88
N LEU A 114 3.41 27.28 15.56
CA LEU A 114 3.07 25.87 15.71
C LEU A 114 2.80 25.53 17.18
N LYS A 115 3.64 26.03 18.10
CA LYS A 115 3.45 25.84 19.54
C LYS A 115 2.16 26.48 20.04
N GLU A 116 1.88 27.73 19.63
CA GLU A 116 0.63 28.44 19.95
C GLU A 116 -0.60 27.68 19.40
N SER A 117 -0.54 27.16 18.18
CA SER A 117 -1.61 26.38 17.56
C SER A 117 -1.85 25.04 18.28
N MET A 118 -0.78 24.34 18.65
CA MET A 118 -0.86 23.11 19.45
C MET A 118 -1.45 23.38 20.82
N GLU A 119 -1.00 24.46 21.50
CA GLU A 119 -1.51 24.84 22.81
C GLU A 119 -3.00 25.22 22.76
N ALA A 120 -3.41 26.01 21.77
CA ALA A 120 -4.81 26.34 21.54
C ALA A 120 -5.66 25.08 21.25
N SER A 121 -5.12 24.13 20.49
CA SER A 121 -5.79 22.85 20.19
C SER A 121 -5.94 21.98 21.44
N CYS A 122 -4.91 21.93 22.30
CA CYS A 122 -4.97 21.25 23.59
C CYS A 122 -6.00 21.90 24.51
N GLN A 123 -5.99 23.24 24.66
CA GLN A 123 -6.98 23.95 25.47
C GLN A 123 -8.42 23.74 24.96
N LYS A 124 -8.60 23.73 23.64
CA LYS A 124 -9.90 23.42 23.02
C LYS A 124 -10.32 21.97 23.31
N ALA A 125 -9.41 21.02 23.20
CA ALA A 125 -9.69 19.64 23.56
C ALA A 125 -10.04 19.51 25.06
N ASP A 126 -9.26 20.11 25.96
CA ASP A 126 -9.48 20.07 27.41
C ASP A 126 -10.80 20.72 27.83
N SER A 127 -11.24 21.78 27.14
CA SER A 127 -12.54 22.43 27.40
C SER A 127 -13.73 21.64 26.84
N GLN A 128 -13.54 20.89 25.76
CA GLN A 128 -14.59 20.04 25.17
C GLN A 128 -14.68 18.68 25.86
N PHE A 129 -13.58 18.20 26.43
CA PHE A 129 -13.46 16.89 27.07
C PHE A 129 -14.53 16.59 28.15
N PRO A 130 -14.92 17.54 29.04
CA PRO A 130 -15.92 17.27 30.08
C PRO A 130 -17.32 16.95 29.52
N GLU A 131 -17.64 17.47 28.33
CA GLU A 131 -18.94 17.31 27.67
C GLU A 131 -18.89 16.27 26.53
N ASP A 132 -17.73 15.66 26.28
CA ASP A 132 -17.55 14.71 25.19
C ASP A 132 -18.14 13.34 25.55
N GLU A 133 -19.27 12.98 24.92
CA GLU A 133 -19.87 11.65 25.10
C GLU A 133 -18.99 10.52 24.55
N LEU A 134 -18.12 10.81 23.58
CA LEU A 134 -17.33 9.86 22.80
C LEU A 134 -15.93 9.64 23.38
N VAL A 135 -15.37 10.55 24.16
CA VAL A 135 -14.04 10.36 24.73
C VAL A 135 -14.11 10.53 26.25
N ARG A 136 -13.87 9.45 26.99
CA ARG A 136 -13.96 9.43 28.45
C ARG A 136 -12.69 8.85 29.05
N ILE A 137 -12.24 9.41 30.17
CA ILE A 137 -11.18 8.80 30.98
C ILE A 137 -11.84 8.13 32.19
N GLU A 138 -11.85 6.80 32.22
CA GLU A 138 -12.35 6.01 33.34
C GLU A 138 -11.19 5.21 33.94
N ASN A 139 -10.94 5.37 35.25
CA ASN A 139 -9.86 4.69 35.98
C ASN A 139 -8.45 4.85 35.33
N GLY A 140 -8.17 6.01 34.74
CA GLY A 140 -6.90 6.29 34.08
C GLY A 140 -6.75 5.70 32.67
N ASN A 141 -7.79 5.06 32.13
CA ASN A 141 -7.80 4.55 30.76
C ASN A 141 -8.65 5.45 29.86
N LEU A 142 -8.11 5.79 28.69
CA LEU A 142 -8.83 6.51 27.64
C LEU A 142 -9.78 5.56 26.92
N ILE A 143 -11.08 5.80 27.04
CA ILE A 143 -12.15 5.08 26.37
C ILE A 143 -12.69 5.97 25.26
N ILE A 144 -12.47 5.55 24.01
CA ILE A 144 -13.04 6.20 22.83
C ILE A 144 -14.28 5.40 22.43
N GLY A 145 -15.45 5.96 22.73
CA GLY A 145 -16.76 5.51 22.29
C GLY A 145 -16.91 5.61 20.77
N LYS A 146 -17.80 4.77 20.23
CA LYS A 146 -18.13 4.82 18.80
C LYS A 146 -19.00 6.05 18.53
N PRO A 147 -18.68 6.87 17.52
CA PRO A 147 -19.58 7.93 17.10
C PRO A 147 -20.96 7.33 16.81
N LYS A 148 -22.02 7.99 17.30
CA LYS A 148 -23.38 7.63 16.88
C LYS A 148 -23.44 7.86 15.37
N PRO A 149 -23.91 6.88 14.58
CA PRO A 149 -24.09 7.10 13.16
C PRO A 149 -25.07 8.26 13.00
N ASP A 150 -24.77 9.19 12.08
CA ASP A 150 -25.71 10.21 11.69
C ASP A 150 -27.02 9.53 11.31
N GLN A 151 -28.06 9.76 12.11
CA GLN A 151 -29.37 9.25 11.80
C GLN A 151 -29.90 10.10 10.64
N PRO A 152 -30.29 9.48 9.51
CA PRO A 152 -30.90 10.22 8.42
C PRO A 152 -32.13 10.96 8.96
N SER A 153 -32.36 12.18 8.46
CA SER A 153 -33.56 12.90 8.84
C SER A 153 -34.82 12.08 8.46
N PRO A 154 -35.95 12.26 9.16
CA PRO A 154 -37.19 11.53 8.85
C PRO A 154 -37.61 11.66 7.38
N GLU A 155 -37.37 12.85 6.80
CA GLU A 155 -37.62 13.16 5.38
C GLU A 155 -36.80 12.26 4.43
N VAL A 156 -35.53 12.02 4.76
CA VAL A 156 -34.65 11.14 3.97
C VAL A 156 -35.07 9.67 4.09
N GLU A 157 -35.56 9.25 5.26
CA GLU A 157 -36.10 7.90 5.43
C GLU A 157 -37.38 7.67 4.61
N GLU A 158 -38.30 8.64 4.59
CA GLU A 158 -39.51 8.60 3.78
C GLU A 158 -39.20 8.55 2.27
N ILE A 159 -38.30 9.41 1.79
CA ILE A 159 -37.85 9.40 0.40
C ILE A 159 -37.17 8.07 0.08
N GLY A 160 -36.32 7.56 0.98
CA GLY A 160 -35.65 6.28 0.83
C GLY A 160 -36.63 5.11 0.71
N ALA A 161 -37.73 5.12 1.47
CA ALA A 161 -38.78 4.11 1.37
C ALA A 161 -39.50 4.18 0.01
N LEU A 162 -39.91 5.38 -0.42
CA LEU A 162 -40.55 5.57 -1.73
C LEU A 162 -39.65 5.18 -2.90
N LEU A 163 -38.34 5.45 -2.80
CA LEU A 163 -37.36 5.03 -3.78
C LEU A 163 -37.25 3.50 -3.84
N ARG A 164 -37.19 2.82 -2.69
CA ARG A 164 -37.13 1.34 -2.64
C ARG A 164 -38.38 0.69 -3.21
N ASP A 165 -39.55 1.29 -3.02
CA ASP A 165 -40.81 0.78 -3.57
C ASP A 165 -40.93 0.97 -5.09
N ARG A 166 -40.29 2.00 -5.63
CA ARG A 166 -40.33 2.32 -7.08
C ARG A 166 -39.15 1.77 -7.88
N LEU A 167 -38.03 1.44 -7.23
CA LEU A 167 -36.86 0.88 -7.88
C LEU A 167 -37.06 -0.62 -8.10
N ASP A 168 -37.06 -1.02 -9.38
CA ASP A 168 -37.06 -2.42 -9.74
C ASP A 168 -35.78 -3.11 -9.22
N LYS A 169 -35.95 -4.30 -8.63
CA LYS A 169 -34.83 -5.12 -8.18
C LYS A 169 -34.13 -5.71 -9.41
N ILE A 170 -32.99 -5.15 -9.77
CA ILE A 170 -32.17 -5.66 -10.88
C ILE A 170 -31.23 -6.75 -10.33
N ASN A 171 -31.23 -7.93 -10.95
CA ASN A 171 -30.27 -8.98 -10.63
C ASN A 171 -28.87 -8.57 -11.10
N LEU A 172 -27.88 -8.63 -10.21
CA LEU A 172 -26.49 -8.27 -10.50
C LEU A 172 -25.93 -9.05 -11.69
N LEU A 173 -26.29 -10.34 -11.86
CA LEU A 173 -25.85 -11.12 -13.02
C LEU A 173 -26.40 -10.54 -14.33
N ASP A 174 -27.66 -10.09 -14.34
CA ASP A 174 -28.26 -9.48 -15.53
C ASP A 174 -27.57 -8.17 -15.90
N VAL A 175 -27.16 -7.38 -14.90
CA VAL A 175 -26.34 -6.17 -15.13
C VAL A 175 -25.02 -6.53 -15.79
N ILE A 176 -24.28 -7.51 -15.24
CA ILE A 176 -22.98 -7.92 -15.80
C ILE A 176 -23.15 -8.47 -17.22
N ILE A 177 -24.20 -9.25 -17.48
CA ILE A 177 -24.51 -9.78 -18.82
C ILE A 177 -24.81 -8.63 -19.79
N ASN A 178 -25.58 -7.63 -19.38
CA ASN A 178 -25.92 -6.48 -20.22
C ASN A 178 -24.70 -5.63 -20.55
N VAL A 179 -23.86 -5.34 -19.54
CA VAL A 179 -22.59 -4.62 -19.73
C VAL A 179 -21.67 -5.40 -20.67
N GLU A 180 -21.57 -6.72 -20.50
CA GLU A 180 -20.76 -7.55 -21.39
C GLU A 180 -21.29 -7.56 -22.83
N LYS A 181 -22.61 -7.63 -23.04
CA LYS A 181 -23.21 -7.55 -24.38
C LYS A 181 -22.95 -6.21 -25.05
N TRP A 182 -22.99 -5.11 -24.30
CA TRP A 182 -22.77 -3.77 -24.84
C TRP A 182 -21.29 -3.49 -25.14
N LEU A 183 -20.41 -3.89 -24.21
CA LEU A 183 -19.00 -3.52 -24.26
C LEU A 183 -18.11 -4.61 -24.85
N ASN A 184 -18.57 -5.85 -24.97
CA ASN A 184 -17.79 -7.01 -25.41
C ASN A 184 -16.42 -7.06 -24.71
N LEU A 185 -16.41 -7.01 -23.38
CA LEU A 185 -15.17 -6.94 -22.60
C LEU A 185 -14.38 -8.26 -22.69
N ASN A 186 -15.04 -9.39 -22.93
CA ASN A 186 -14.40 -10.70 -23.08
C ASN A 186 -13.27 -10.70 -24.13
N LYS A 187 -13.32 -9.83 -25.14
CA LYS A 187 -12.31 -9.74 -26.21
C LYS A 187 -10.96 -9.30 -25.66
N HIS A 188 -10.95 -8.47 -24.61
CA HIS A 188 -9.72 -8.06 -23.92
C HIS A 188 -9.10 -9.21 -23.12
N PHE A 189 -9.89 -10.23 -22.79
CA PHE A 189 -9.47 -11.44 -22.07
C PHE A 189 -9.29 -12.65 -23.01
N GLY A 190 -8.98 -12.41 -24.29
CA GLY A 190 -8.62 -13.43 -25.26
C GLY A 190 -7.22 -14.07 -25.00
N PRO A 191 -6.93 -15.23 -25.61
CA PRO A 191 -5.59 -15.82 -25.57
C PRO A 191 -4.55 -14.94 -26.28
N LEU A 192 -3.31 -14.90 -25.77
CA LEU A 192 -2.20 -14.14 -26.36
C LEU A 192 -1.86 -14.55 -27.80
N SER A 193 -2.11 -15.82 -28.15
CA SER A 193 -1.72 -16.39 -29.46
C SER A 193 -2.67 -16.08 -30.61
N GLY A 194 -3.76 -15.33 -30.43
CA GLY A 194 -4.70 -14.99 -31.53
C GLY A 194 -5.51 -16.17 -32.10
N PHE A 195 -5.29 -17.41 -31.63
CA PHE A 195 -6.13 -18.56 -31.97
C PHE A 195 -7.42 -18.57 -31.15
N GLU A 196 -8.56 -18.82 -31.80
CA GLU A 196 -9.84 -18.99 -31.13
C GLU A 196 -9.74 -20.03 -30.02
N SER A 197 -10.06 -19.61 -28.80
CA SER A 197 -9.91 -20.51 -27.67
C SER A 197 -10.96 -21.61 -27.70
N ARG A 198 -10.56 -22.84 -27.35
CA ARG A 198 -11.43 -24.02 -27.11
C ARG A 198 -12.35 -23.86 -25.89
N ILE A 199 -12.82 -22.64 -25.63
CA ILE A 199 -13.74 -22.31 -24.55
C ILE A 199 -15.15 -22.45 -25.09
N SER A 200 -15.92 -23.38 -24.51
CA SER A 200 -17.37 -23.41 -24.66
C SER A 200 -17.95 -22.16 -23.99
N ASP A 201 -18.64 -21.34 -24.77
CA ASP A 201 -19.26 -20.06 -24.41
C ASP A 201 -18.33 -19.08 -23.67
N PRO A 202 -17.52 -18.28 -24.40
CA PRO A 202 -16.62 -17.28 -23.83
C PRO A 202 -17.33 -16.18 -23.03
N VAL A 203 -18.57 -15.82 -23.41
CA VAL A 203 -19.35 -14.75 -22.77
C VAL A 203 -19.79 -15.22 -21.38
N LEU A 204 -20.43 -16.39 -21.30
CA LEU A 204 -20.88 -16.95 -20.03
C LEU A 204 -19.71 -17.14 -19.06
N ARG A 205 -18.57 -17.64 -19.55
CA ARG A 205 -17.39 -17.83 -18.70
C ARG A 205 -16.82 -16.53 -18.18
N PHE A 206 -16.76 -15.50 -19.01
CA PHE A 206 -16.29 -14.19 -18.59
C PHE A 206 -17.20 -13.59 -17.51
N VAL A 207 -18.52 -13.59 -17.73
CA VAL A 207 -19.51 -13.08 -16.77
C VAL A 207 -19.38 -13.78 -15.43
N LEU A 208 -19.27 -15.11 -15.41
CA LEU A 208 -19.16 -15.87 -14.16
C LEU A 208 -17.82 -15.65 -13.44
N THR A 209 -16.73 -15.44 -14.17
CA THR A 209 -15.45 -15.08 -13.57
C THR A 209 -15.52 -13.69 -12.94
N VAL A 210 -16.09 -12.70 -13.63
CA VAL A 210 -16.30 -11.35 -13.07
C VAL A 210 -17.21 -11.39 -11.85
N PHE A 211 -18.33 -12.12 -11.91
CA PHE A 211 -19.22 -12.27 -10.77
C PHE A 211 -18.51 -12.94 -9.58
N CYS A 212 -17.84 -14.07 -9.80
CA CYS A 212 -17.15 -14.84 -8.77
C CYS A 212 -16.08 -14.02 -8.02
N TYR A 213 -15.18 -13.36 -8.76
CA TYR A 213 -14.05 -12.64 -8.18
C TYR A 213 -14.37 -11.20 -7.82
N GLY A 214 -15.28 -10.54 -8.56
CA GLY A 214 -15.72 -9.18 -8.28
C GLY A 214 -16.63 -9.06 -7.05
N THR A 215 -17.37 -10.12 -6.69
CA THR A 215 -18.19 -10.16 -5.47
C THR A 215 -17.51 -10.87 -4.29
N ASN A 216 -16.27 -11.33 -4.48
CA ASN A 216 -15.48 -12.08 -3.48
C ASN A 216 -16.19 -13.35 -2.92
N ILE A 217 -17.18 -13.89 -3.63
CA ILE A 217 -17.88 -15.15 -3.28
C ILE A 217 -16.95 -16.36 -3.47
N GLY A 218 -16.09 -16.29 -4.49
CA GLY A 218 -15.11 -17.32 -4.80
C GLY A 218 -15.68 -18.55 -5.54
N PRO A 219 -14.81 -19.33 -6.21
CA PRO A 219 -15.25 -20.31 -7.22
C PRO A 219 -16.07 -21.49 -6.69
N THR A 220 -15.97 -21.78 -5.39
CA THR A 220 -16.68 -22.90 -4.76
C THR A 220 -18.16 -22.56 -4.55
N GLU A 221 -18.44 -21.37 -4.04
CA GLU A 221 -19.81 -20.91 -3.79
C GLU A 221 -20.50 -20.49 -5.10
N THR A 222 -19.77 -19.93 -6.08
CA THR A 222 -20.36 -19.61 -7.40
C THR A 222 -20.92 -20.86 -8.12
N VAL A 223 -20.25 -22.01 -8.01
CA VAL A 223 -20.71 -23.28 -8.63
C VAL A 223 -21.92 -23.87 -7.91
N ARG A 224 -22.13 -23.55 -6.63
CA ARG A 224 -23.34 -23.94 -5.89
C ARG A 224 -24.56 -23.12 -6.34
N SER A 225 -24.34 -21.85 -6.68
CA SER A 225 -25.40 -20.92 -7.09
C SER A 225 -25.72 -20.95 -8.60
N VAL A 226 -24.78 -21.40 -9.44
CA VAL A 226 -24.94 -21.45 -10.91
C VAL A 226 -24.72 -22.86 -11.43
N GLN A 227 -25.74 -23.45 -12.05
CA GLN A 227 -25.64 -24.77 -12.67
C GLN A 227 -24.91 -24.72 -14.03
N GLY A 228 -24.18 -25.79 -14.35
CA GLY A 228 -23.56 -25.97 -15.67
C GLY A 228 -22.09 -25.56 -15.80
N VAL A 229 -21.43 -25.11 -14.73
CA VAL A 229 -20.00 -24.70 -14.77
C VAL A 229 -19.20 -25.37 -13.66
N SER A 230 -17.97 -25.80 -13.98
CA SER A 230 -17.07 -26.41 -13.00
C SER A 230 -16.19 -25.36 -12.30
N ARG A 231 -15.86 -25.59 -11.02
CA ARG A 231 -14.89 -24.79 -10.25
C ARG A 231 -13.59 -24.55 -11.01
N LYS A 232 -13.07 -25.59 -11.68
CA LYS A 232 -11.84 -25.51 -12.46
C LYS A 232 -11.98 -24.56 -13.66
N GLN A 233 -13.16 -24.48 -14.27
CA GLN A 233 -13.39 -23.61 -15.43
C GLN A 233 -13.44 -22.13 -15.03
N VAL A 234 -14.07 -21.80 -13.89
CA VAL A 234 -14.14 -20.42 -13.37
C VAL A 234 -12.75 -19.93 -12.93
N ALA A 235 -12.02 -20.77 -12.19
CA ALA A 235 -10.69 -20.41 -11.69
C ALA A 235 -9.64 -20.32 -12.81
N TRP A 236 -9.74 -21.17 -13.84
CA TRP A 236 -8.78 -21.20 -14.94
C TRP A 236 -8.77 -19.91 -15.76
N LEU A 237 -9.95 -19.29 -15.98
CA LEU A 237 -10.03 -18.04 -16.74
C LEU A 237 -9.31 -16.92 -15.98
N ASN A 238 -9.54 -16.83 -14.67
CA ASN A 238 -8.88 -15.82 -13.84
C ASN A 238 -7.36 -16.01 -13.82
N LEU A 239 -6.91 -17.23 -13.50
CA LEU A 239 -5.48 -17.55 -13.36
C LEU A 239 -4.69 -17.39 -14.67
N LYS A 240 -5.30 -17.64 -15.83
CA LYS A 240 -4.59 -17.61 -17.11
C LYS A 240 -4.79 -16.34 -17.94
N ARG A 241 -5.85 -15.58 -17.69
CA ARG A 241 -6.25 -14.50 -18.60
C ARG A 241 -6.47 -13.15 -17.93
N THR A 242 -6.61 -13.11 -16.61
CA THR A 242 -6.66 -11.88 -15.84
C THR A 242 -5.24 -11.44 -15.51
N THR A 243 -4.76 -10.41 -16.20
CA THR A 243 -3.51 -9.71 -15.88
C THR A 243 -3.85 -8.26 -15.59
N GLU A 244 -3.02 -7.57 -14.81
CA GLU A 244 -3.19 -6.15 -14.47
C GLU A 244 -3.44 -5.29 -15.72
N ALA A 245 -2.55 -5.35 -16.71
CA ALA A 245 -2.68 -4.60 -17.96
C ALA A 245 -3.98 -4.87 -18.76
N ARG A 246 -4.67 -6.00 -18.53
CA ARG A 246 -5.96 -6.32 -19.17
C ARG A 246 -7.14 -5.80 -18.36
N LEU A 247 -7.02 -5.83 -17.03
CA LEU A 247 -7.97 -5.18 -16.13
C LEU A 247 -7.98 -3.68 -16.40
N ASP A 248 -6.82 -3.04 -16.53
CA ASP A 248 -6.73 -1.60 -16.82
C ASP A 248 -7.41 -1.24 -18.14
N LYS A 249 -7.20 -2.06 -19.19
CA LYS A 249 -7.88 -1.86 -20.48
C LYS A 249 -9.39 -2.01 -20.38
N ALA A 250 -9.87 -2.98 -19.59
CA ALA A 250 -11.30 -3.17 -19.38
C ALA A 250 -11.91 -2.00 -18.56
N ILE A 251 -11.22 -1.56 -17.50
CA ILE A 251 -11.62 -0.42 -16.67
C ILE A 251 -11.65 0.86 -17.51
N ALA A 252 -10.61 1.12 -18.29
CA ALA A 252 -10.55 2.28 -19.18
C ALA A 252 -11.73 2.31 -20.15
N LYS A 253 -12.07 1.16 -20.75
CA LYS A 253 -13.21 1.05 -21.67
C LYS A 253 -14.56 1.29 -20.98
N ILE A 254 -14.76 0.74 -19.79
CA ILE A 254 -15.97 1.01 -18.99
C ILE A 254 -16.05 2.50 -18.67
N ASN A 255 -14.96 3.10 -18.21
CA ASN A 255 -14.91 4.52 -17.86
C ASN A 255 -15.17 5.42 -19.07
N SER A 256 -14.60 5.10 -20.24
CA SER A 256 -14.84 5.85 -21.48
C SER A 256 -16.31 5.84 -21.90
N GLU A 257 -17.01 4.72 -21.71
CA GLU A 257 -18.44 4.62 -22.03
C GLU A 257 -19.32 5.24 -20.93
N TYR A 258 -18.94 5.07 -19.66
CA TYR A 258 -19.60 5.70 -18.53
C TYR A 258 -19.57 7.24 -18.64
N LYS A 259 -18.43 7.81 -19.08
CA LYS A 259 -18.24 9.26 -19.33
C LYS A 259 -19.21 9.85 -20.36
N LYS A 260 -19.84 9.04 -21.21
CA LYS A 260 -20.85 9.53 -22.17
C LYS A 260 -22.21 9.80 -21.51
N TYR A 261 -22.45 9.29 -20.31
CA TYR A 261 -23.70 9.49 -19.60
C TYR A 261 -23.67 10.78 -18.78
N ARG A 262 -24.71 11.58 -18.95
CA ARG A 262 -24.90 12.86 -18.24
C ARG A 262 -25.04 12.70 -16.72
N LEU A 263 -25.25 11.47 -16.24
CA LEU A 263 -25.39 11.17 -14.82
C LEU A 263 -24.18 11.63 -14.00
N ILE A 264 -22.97 11.61 -14.59
CA ILE A 264 -21.75 12.07 -13.90
C ILE A 264 -21.83 13.57 -13.55
N GLU A 265 -22.44 14.39 -14.40
CA GLU A 265 -22.61 15.83 -14.13
C GLU A 265 -23.54 16.09 -12.93
N CYS A 266 -24.44 15.16 -12.63
CA CYS A 266 -25.40 15.30 -11.53
C CYS A 266 -24.82 14.96 -10.15
N TRP A 267 -23.68 14.25 -10.08
CA TRP A 267 -23.10 13.76 -8.83
C TRP A 267 -21.94 14.64 -8.30
N GLY A 268 -21.68 15.79 -8.92
CA GLY A 268 -20.65 16.76 -8.50
C GLY A 268 -19.28 16.53 -9.16
N SER A 269 -18.27 17.32 -8.79
CA SER A 269 -16.91 17.29 -9.36
C SER A 269 -16.07 16.06 -8.98
N GLY A 270 -16.64 15.10 -8.25
CA GLY A 270 -15.87 14.18 -7.41
C GLY A 270 -15.45 14.86 -6.12
#